data_AF-A0A2V5YS48-F1
#
_entry.id   AF-A0A2V5YS48-F1
#
_cell.length_a   1.000
_cell.length_b   1.000
_cell.length_c   1.000
_cell.angle_alpha   90.00
_cell.angle_beta   90.00
_cell.angle_gamma   90.00
#
_symmetry.space_group_name_H-M   'P 1'
#
loop_
_entity.id
_entity.type
_entity.pdbx_description
1 polymer ?
#
loop_
_entity_poly.entity_id
_entity_poly.type
_entity_poly.pdbx_seq_one_letter_code
_entity_poly.pdbx_strand_id
1 'polypeptide(L)'
;MKRFIPTIAILLLLFFFAGCGPSKNPEANASASSPAASAATITASPNPVTTGEGSGATTITWNTGDGTAGQVYVSEDGKPETLFAAGPTGSAPAPWIRAGKTFDFSLSRAMRSAALARRRADISA
;
A
#
# COMPACT_ATOMS: atom_id res chain seq x y z
N MET A 1 -13.16 5.70 -54.48
CA MET A 1 -14.21 6.58 -55.05
C MET A 1 -15.16 6.96 -53.90
N LYS A 2 -15.55 8.26 -53.83
CA LYS A 2 -16.60 8.96 -53.03
C LYS A 2 -17.27 8.17 -51.87
N ARG A 3 -17.13 8.52 -50.58
CA ARG A 3 -17.74 9.65 -49.81
C ARG A 3 -19.26 9.70 -49.98
N PHE A 4 -20.08 9.59 -48.93
CA PHE A 4 -21.33 10.37 -48.74
C PHE A 4 -21.89 10.20 -47.32
N ILE A 5 -21.77 11.27 -46.53
CA ILE A 5 -22.56 11.55 -45.31
C ILE A 5 -23.71 12.45 -45.77
N PRO A 6 -24.96 12.22 -45.34
CA PRO A 6 -25.95 13.28 -45.28
C PRO A 6 -26.45 13.46 -43.84
N THR A 7 -26.11 14.62 -43.31
CA THR A 7 -26.72 15.27 -42.16
C THR A 7 -28.17 15.68 -42.52
N ILE A 8 -29.04 15.81 -41.50
CA ILE A 8 -30.22 16.69 -41.45
C ILE A 8 -31.53 16.14 -42.04
N ALA A 9 -32.45 15.72 -41.16
CA ALA A 9 -33.73 16.42 -40.89
C ALA A 9 -34.87 15.47 -40.48
N ILE A 10 -35.31 15.64 -39.23
CA ILE A 10 -36.72 15.83 -38.86
C ILE A 10 -37.68 14.70 -39.24
N LEU A 11 -38.00 13.86 -38.25
CA LEU A 11 -39.40 13.56 -37.99
C LEU A 11 -39.65 13.49 -36.48
N LEU A 12 -40.37 14.50 -35.98
CA LEU A 12 -41.01 14.52 -34.68
C LEU A 12 -41.93 13.30 -34.53
N LEU A 13 -41.57 12.38 -33.65
CA LEU A 13 -42.54 11.52 -32.97
C LEU A 13 -42.48 11.84 -31.48
N LEU A 14 -43.44 12.68 -31.09
CA LEU A 14 -43.86 12.90 -29.71
C LEU A 14 -44.27 11.57 -29.09
N PHE A 15 -43.35 10.93 -28.37
CA PHE A 15 -43.71 9.93 -27.36
C PHE A 15 -43.58 10.58 -25.98
N PHE A 16 -44.71 11.11 -25.52
CA PHE A 16 -44.98 11.40 -24.12
C PHE A 16 -44.81 10.11 -23.31
N PHE A 17 -43.66 9.90 -22.69
CA PHE A 17 -43.58 9.00 -21.54
C PHE A 17 -44.01 9.76 -20.30
N ALA A 18 -45.24 9.48 -19.91
CA ALA A 18 -45.89 9.91 -18.70
C ALA A 18 -45.08 9.53 -17.44
N GLY A 19 -45.06 10.44 -16.47
CA GLY A 19 -45.01 10.09 -15.04
C GLY A 19 -43.63 10.03 -14.39
N CYS A 20 -43.12 11.18 -13.92
CA CYS A 20 -42.28 11.20 -12.73
C CYS A 20 -43.18 10.98 -11.50
N GLY A 21 -43.27 9.74 -11.02
CA GLY A 21 -43.71 9.46 -9.66
C GLY A 21 -42.52 9.59 -8.68
N PRO A 22 -42.70 10.13 -7.47
CA PRO A 22 -41.63 10.20 -6.47
C PRO A 22 -41.45 8.82 -5.83
N SER A 23 -40.57 7.99 -6.40
CA SER A 23 -40.17 6.74 -5.75
C SER A 23 -39.19 7.05 -4.62
N LYS A 24 -39.70 7.09 -3.38
CA LYS A 24 -38.88 7.04 -2.16
C LYS A 24 -38.30 5.62 -2.01
N ASN A 25 -37.26 5.32 -2.78
CA ASN A 25 -36.30 4.30 -2.38
C ASN A 25 -35.16 5.00 -1.65
N PRO A 26 -35.02 4.87 -0.31
CA PRO A 26 -33.71 4.99 0.29
C PRO A 26 -32.97 3.70 -0.08
N GLU A 27 -32.54 3.60 -1.34
CA GLU A 27 -31.57 2.58 -1.73
C GLU A 27 -30.29 3.01 -1.02
N ALA A 28 -30.10 2.44 0.17
CA ALA A 28 -28.91 2.60 0.97
C ALA A 28 -27.73 2.40 0.03
N ASN A 29 -27.00 3.49 -0.20
CA ASN A 29 -25.64 3.45 -0.65
C ASN A 29 -24.88 2.70 0.45
N ALA A 30 -24.95 1.37 0.42
CA ALA A 30 -24.04 0.51 1.11
C ALA A 30 -22.71 0.67 0.38
N SER A 31 -22.05 1.81 0.64
CA SER A 31 -20.60 1.83 0.75
C SER A 31 -20.27 0.62 1.60
N ALA A 32 -19.79 -0.43 0.94
CA ALA A 32 -19.08 -1.49 1.59
C ALA A 32 -17.92 -0.79 2.29
N SER A 33 -18.14 -0.43 3.55
CA SER A 33 -17.10 0.02 4.45
C SER A 33 -16.18 -1.19 4.60
N SER A 34 -15.18 -1.28 3.72
CA SER A 34 -13.94 -1.94 4.05
C SER A 34 -13.62 -1.49 5.47
N PRO A 35 -13.38 -2.39 6.44
CA PRO A 35 -13.05 -1.97 7.80
C PRO A 35 -11.99 -0.88 7.69
N ALA A 36 -12.31 0.31 8.20
CA ALA A 36 -11.47 1.48 8.04
C ALA A 36 -10.07 1.09 8.54
N ALA A 37 -9.09 1.07 7.64
CA ALA A 37 -7.73 0.73 7.99
C ALA A 37 -7.29 1.62 9.16
N SER A 38 -6.68 0.99 10.17
CA SER A 38 -6.02 1.77 11.22
C SER A 38 -4.80 2.48 10.61
N ALA A 39 -4.37 3.60 11.20
CA ALA A 39 -3.15 4.27 10.75
C ALA A 39 -1.94 3.33 10.91
N ALA A 40 -1.04 3.33 9.94
CA ALA A 40 0.21 2.58 10.02
C ALA A 40 1.11 3.18 11.11
N THR A 41 1.88 2.33 11.80
CA THR A 41 2.79 2.74 12.88
C THR A 41 4.15 2.04 12.74
N ILE A 42 5.20 2.77 13.13
CA ILE A 42 6.56 2.24 13.29
C ILE A 42 7.21 2.96 14.48
N THR A 43 7.85 2.21 15.37
CA THR A 43 8.53 2.74 16.55
C THR A 43 9.86 2.05 16.76
N ALA A 44 10.81 2.78 17.36
CA ALA A 44 12.10 2.28 17.78
C ALA A 44 12.24 2.44 19.30
N SER A 45 12.65 1.38 20.00
CA SER A 45 12.86 1.42 21.45
C SER A 45 14.11 0.62 21.84
N PRO A 46 15.10 1.24 22.51
CA PRO A 46 15.17 2.66 22.88
C PRO A 46 15.38 3.61 21.67
N ASN A 47 14.95 4.87 21.82
CA ASN A 47 15.26 6.00 20.93
C ASN A 47 15.30 7.32 21.73
N PRO A 48 16.45 8.01 21.85
CA PRO A 48 17.76 7.66 21.29
C PRO A 48 18.38 6.43 21.98
N VAL A 49 19.25 5.71 21.27
CA VAL A 49 20.00 4.58 21.83
C VAL A 49 21.21 5.11 22.59
N THR A 50 21.35 4.75 23.87
CA THR A 50 22.59 4.96 24.61
C THR A 50 23.54 3.78 24.37
N THR A 51 24.77 4.07 23.97
CA THR A 51 25.79 3.04 23.73
C THR A 51 26.98 3.28 24.65
N GLY A 52 27.45 2.21 25.31
CA GLY A 52 28.77 2.22 25.99
C GLY A 52 29.91 2.09 24.98
N GLU A 53 30.96 1.33 25.30
CA GLU A 53 32.12 1.10 24.41
C GLU A 53 31.81 0.26 23.13
N GLY A 54 30.54 -0.12 22.90
CA GLY A 54 30.14 -1.05 21.83
C GLY A 54 29.00 -0.57 20.93
N SER A 55 28.50 -1.48 20.09
CA SER A 55 27.27 -1.23 19.32
C SER A 55 26.07 -1.20 20.29
N GLY A 56 25.13 -0.30 20.01
CA GLY A 56 23.83 -0.25 20.66
C GLY A 56 22.82 -1.18 20.04
N ALA A 57 21.67 -1.29 20.69
CA ALA A 57 20.53 -2.00 20.18
C ALA A 57 19.27 -1.14 20.26
N THR A 58 18.45 -1.22 19.23
CA THR A 58 17.05 -0.78 19.27
C THR A 58 16.16 -1.91 18.75
N THR A 59 14.92 -1.95 19.21
CA THR A 59 13.90 -2.86 18.69
C THR A 59 12.92 -2.04 17.86
N ILE A 60 12.76 -2.44 16.60
CA ILE A 60 11.81 -1.82 15.68
C ILE A 60 10.51 -2.61 15.73
N THR A 61 9.41 -1.94 16.04
CA THR A 61 8.07 -2.54 16.05
C THR A 61 7.19 -1.80 15.05
N TRP A 62 6.45 -2.54 14.22
CA TRP A 62 5.66 -1.96 13.13
C TRP A 62 4.29 -2.62 12.98
N ASN A 63 3.36 -1.86 12.42
CA ASN A 63 2.04 -2.30 12.02
C ASN A 63 1.56 -1.49 10.79
N THR A 64 1.13 -2.18 9.74
CA THR A 64 0.60 -1.55 8.51
C THR A 64 -0.80 -0.95 8.68
N GLY A 65 -1.52 -1.34 9.73
CA GLY A 65 -2.84 -0.83 10.10
C GLY A 65 -3.99 -1.35 9.24
N ASP A 66 -3.73 -1.75 7.99
CA ASP A 66 -4.68 -2.37 7.06
C ASP A 66 -4.49 -3.89 6.90
N GLY A 67 -3.48 -4.46 7.56
CA GLY A 67 -3.14 -5.89 7.47
C GLY A 67 -2.50 -6.30 6.15
N THR A 68 -2.21 -5.35 5.25
CA THR A 68 -1.46 -5.64 4.03
C THR A 68 0.01 -5.92 4.35
N ALA A 69 0.69 -6.66 3.49
CA ALA A 69 2.12 -6.92 3.69
C ALA A 69 2.90 -5.58 3.69
N GLY A 70 3.75 -5.39 4.70
CA GLY A 70 4.67 -4.26 4.81
C GLY A 70 6.13 -4.69 4.64
N GLN A 71 6.98 -3.73 4.31
CA GLN A 71 8.43 -3.83 4.30
C GLN A 71 9.00 -2.70 5.14
N VAL A 72 9.87 -3.05 6.09
CA VAL A 72 10.63 -2.09 6.88
C VAL A 72 12.01 -1.96 6.23
N TYR A 73 12.36 -0.75 5.86
CA TYR A 73 13.66 -0.39 5.33
C TYR A 73 14.47 0.36 6.37
N VAL A 74 15.79 0.34 6.21
CA VAL A 74 16.71 1.13 7.02
C VAL A 74 17.76 1.83 6.15
N SER A 75 18.00 3.09 6.48
CA SER A 75 19.08 3.93 5.96
C SER A 75 20.04 4.30 7.08
N GLU A 76 21.35 4.30 6.79
CA GLU A 76 22.39 4.78 7.69
C GLU A 76 22.98 6.08 7.11
N ASP A 77 22.92 7.18 7.86
CA ASP A 77 23.44 8.50 7.48
C ASP A 77 22.93 8.95 6.08
N GLY A 78 21.69 8.62 5.73
CA GLY A 78 21.09 8.97 4.43
C GLY A 78 21.57 8.14 3.24
N LYS A 79 22.32 7.05 3.46
CA LYS A 79 22.72 6.09 2.41
C LYS A 79 21.49 5.37 1.81
N PRO A 80 21.64 4.68 0.67
CA PRO A 80 20.57 3.88 0.10
C PRO A 80 19.94 2.92 1.11
N GLU A 81 18.61 2.89 1.13
CA GLU A 81 17.84 2.03 2.01
C GLU A 81 18.08 0.54 1.71
N THR A 82 18.11 -0.25 2.78
CA THR A 82 18.19 -1.71 2.70
C THR A 82 17.00 -2.34 3.41
N LEU A 83 16.53 -3.48 2.90
CA LEU A 83 15.42 -4.20 3.53
C LEU A 83 15.87 -4.75 4.89
N PHE A 84 15.17 -4.34 5.95
CA PHE A 84 15.44 -4.78 7.31
C PHE A 84 14.51 -5.92 7.74
N ALA A 85 13.20 -5.77 7.52
CA ALA A 85 12.19 -6.76 7.87
C ALA A 85 10.96 -6.66 6.97
N ALA A 86 10.09 -7.67 7.01
CA ALA A 86 8.83 -7.67 6.27
C ALA A 86 7.71 -8.34 7.08
N GLY A 87 6.47 -7.94 6.79
CA GLY A 87 5.27 -8.46 7.44
C GLY A 87 4.22 -7.36 7.64
N PRO A 88 2.93 -7.73 7.79
CA PRO A 88 1.87 -6.75 8.06
C PRO A 88 2.01 -6.12 9.45
N THR A 89 2.58 -6.86 10.40
CA THR A 89 3.00 -6.42 11.73
C THR A 89 4.31 -7.13 12.08
N GLY A 90 5.05 -6.60 13.05
CA GLY A 90 6.21 -7.32 13.56
C GLY A 90 7.03 -6.54 14.57
N SER A 91 8.06 -7.22 15.09
CA SER A 91 9.06 -6.65 15.98
C SER A 91 10.40 -7.32 15.69
N ALA A 92 11.46 -6.55 15.47
CA ALA A 92 12.78 -7.08 15.14
C ALA A 92 13.90 -6.24 15.79
N PRO A 93 14.91 -6.89 16.40
CA PRO A 93 16.05 -6.19 16.98
C PRO A 93 17.04 -5.73 15.89
N ALA A 94 17.61 -4.54 16.08
CA ALA A 94 18.75 -4.02 15.33
C ALA A 94 19.95 -3.86 16.30
N PRO A 95 20.72 -4.93 16.57
CA PRO A 95 21.84 -4.92 17.53
C PRO A 95 23.13 -4.28 16.97
N TRP A 96 23.05 -3.67 15.79
CA TRP A 96 24.19 -3.13 15.04
C TRP A 96 24.18 -1.60 14.97
N ILE A 97 23.25 -0.95 15.68
CA ILE A 97 23.19 0.52 15.81
C ILE A 97 24.45 1.01 16.52
N ARG A 98 24.96 2.20 16.16
CA ARG A 98 26.22 2.74 16.68
C ARG A 98 26.08 4.22 17.02
N ALA A 99 26.78 4.68 18.06
CA ALA A 99 26.88 6.10 18.37
C ALA A 99 27.46 6.91 17.20
N GLY A 100 27.03 8.18 17.11
CA GLY A 100 27.48 9.11 16.07
C GLY A 100 26.96 8.79 14.66
N LYS A 101 26.04 7.84 14.54
CA LYS A 101 25.34 7.48 13.31
C LYS A 101 23.85 7.73 13.46
N THR A 102 23.22 8.11 12.36
CA THR A 102 21.76 8.24 12.29
C THR A 102 21.21 7.06 11.50
N PHE A 103 20.19 6.40 12.06
CA PHE A 103 19.49 5.31 11.40
C PHE A 103 18.03 5.66 11.26
N ASP A 104 17.56 5.72 10.01
CA ASP A 104 16.18 6.01 9.67
C ASP A 104 15.48 4.72 9.27
N PHE A 105 14.41 4.36 10.00
CA PHE A 105 13.58 3.21 9.69
C PHE A 105 12.27 3.68 9.06
N SER A 106 11.97 3.18 7.87
CA SER A 106 10.76 3.54 7.12
C SER A 106 9.89 2.31 6.89
N LEU A 107 8.59 2.44 7.13
CA LEU A 107 7.60 1.40 6.81
C LEU A 107 6.93 1.73 5.47
N SER A 108 7.09 0.82 4.51
CA SER A 108 6.45 0.91 3.20
C SER A 108 5.51 -0.27 2.97
N ARG A 109 4.45 -0.07 2.19
CA ARG A 109 3.58 -1.18 1.77
C ARG A 109 4.33 -2.05 0.76
N ALA A 110 4.26 -3.36 0.93
CA ALA A 110 4.69 -4.28 -0.10
C ALA A 110 3.67 -4.23 -1.25
N MET A 111 3.99 -3.50 -2.32
CA MET A 111 3.18 -3.55 -3.52
C MET A 111 3.22 -4.99 -4.06
N ARG A 112 2.06 -5.57 -4.34
CA ARG A 112 1.99 -6.87 -5.03
C ARG A 112 2.68 -6.72 -6.39
N SER A 113 3.90 -7.21 -6.50
CA SER A 113 4.54 -7.40 -7.79
C SER A 113 3.87 -8.61 -8.44
N ALA A 114 3.27 -8.43 -9.62
CA ALA A 114 2.92 -9.58 -10.44
C ALA A 114 4.21 -10.34 -10.76
N ALA A 115 4.17 -11.67 -10.70
CA ALA A 115 5.31 -12.47 -11.13
C ALA A 115 5.59 -12.16 -12.60
N LEU A 116 6.73 -11.55 -12.91
CA LEU A 116 7.10 -11.17 -14.27
C LEU A 116 7.51 -12.38 -15.11
N ALA A 117 8.05 -13.42 -14.47
CA ALA A 117 8.34 -14.71 -15.09
C ALA A 117 8.33 -15.82 -14.03
N ARG A 118 7.98 -17.04 -14.45
CA ARG A 118 8.14 -18.27 -13.67
C ARG A 118 8.76 -19.31 -14.58
N ARG A 119 9.88 -19.93 -14.19
CA ARG A 119 10.48 -21.08 -14.89
C ARG A 119 10.57 -22.24 -13.91
N ARG A 120 9.92 -23.36 -14.23
CA ARG A 120 10.12 -24.65 -13.58
C ARG A 120 11.37 -25.29 -14.20
N ALA A 121 12.26 -25.82 -13.37
CA ALA A 121 13.33 -26.71 -13.79
C ALA A 121 13.01 -28.10 -13.25
N ASP A 122 12.91 -29.07 -14.14
CA ASP A 122 12.82 -30.48 -13.75
C ASP A 122 14.25 -31.03 -13.70
N ILE A 123 14.62 -31.67 -12.59
CA ILE A 123 15.95 -32.25 -12.39
C ILE A 123 15.82 -33.76 -12.57
N SER A 124 16.54 -34.32 -13.56
CA SER A 124 16.66 -35.76 -13.77
C SER A 124 17.93 -36.31 -13.11
N ALA A 125 17.84 -37.52 -12.56
CA ALA A 125 18.96 -38.27 -11.97
C ALA A 125 19.87 -38.88 -13.05
#